data_AF-A0AAD6CI52-F1
#
_entry.id   AF-A0AAD6CI52-F1
#
_cell.length_a   1.000
_cell.length_b   1.000
_cell.length_c   1.000
_cell.angle_alpha   90.00
_cell.angle_beta   90.00
_cell.angle_gamma   90.00
#
_symmetry.space_group_name_H-M   'P 1'
#
loop_
_entity.id
_entity.type
_entity.pdbx_description
1 polymer ?
#
loop_
_entity_poly.entity_id
_entity_poly.type
_entity_poly.pdbx_seq_one_letter_code
_entity_poly.pdbx_strand_id
1 'polypeptide(L)'
;MECHRVTTPDKSYPTTWKDGDLWYCIGPKTGESTLARAEANDFPLIHKTGNQSAVWAIGNNAICKVHPWIPNMTQESEIIQFVREHVPDIPIPEVIHSWVDGDRSFLVLRRVEGTTLRDAWETMTINQQKSMVDEVAGYCDIMASLQSERIENVTGGAVRESYLAEHPCDLLGPLSVSESKKYFFRDDFEQNPKIGNSFHFYHSDLGPGNIMVHNNRVSAIIDWESAGFYPHFWISTKPSVSPGFDFDPPTPGVENFEWRRLLRTKLQELGYPRYADWYMKWRGIET
;
A
#
# COMPACT_ATOMS: atom_id res chain seq x y z
N MET A 1 2.95 24.30 -3.39
CA MET A 1 3.23 24.39 -1.94
C MET A 1 4.69 24.04 -1.71
N GLU A 2 5.29 24.48 -0.62
CA GLU A 2 6.66 24.14 -0.20
C GLU A 2 6.67 23.73 1.29
N CYS A 3 7.62 22.87 1.65
CA CYS A 3 7.89 22.52 3.04
C CYS A 3 9.01 23.42 3.57
N HIS A 4 8.75 24.13 4.67
CA HIS A 4 9.72 25.01 5.33
C HIS A 4 10.05 24.47 6.72
N ARG A 5 11.27 24.73 7.17
CA ARG A 5 11.73 24.44 8.53
C ARG A 5 11.89 25.75 9.28
N VAL A 6 11.25 25.88 10.43
CA VAL A 6 11.20 27.10 11.23
C VAL A 6 11.35 26.79 12.73
N THR A 7 11.80 27.76 13.51
CA THR A 7 11.87 27.63 14.98
C THR A 7 10.50 27.83 15.63
N THR A 8 9.68 28.72 15.07
CA THR A 8 8.30 28.95 15.49
C THR A 8 7.44 29.14 14.24
N PRO A 9 6.37 28.36 14.05
CA PRO A 9 5.49 28.53 12.90
C PRO A 9 4.61 29.76 13.07
N ASP A 10 4.44 30.50 11.98
CA ASP A 10 3.41 31.54 11.88
C ASP A 10 2.05 30.90 11.57
N LYS A 11 0.96 31.59 11.95
CA LYS A 11 -0.43 31.22 11.67
C LYS A 11 -0.77 31.21 10.18
N SER A 12 0.11 31.73 9.33
CA SER A 12 -0.04 31.70 7.86
C SER A 12 0.12 30.28 7.28
N TYR A 13 0.72 29.35 8.02
CA TYR A 13 0.92 27.98 7.54
C TYR A 13 -0.31 27.10 7.82
N PRO A 14 -0.97 26.56 6.80
CA PRO A 14 -2.16 25.70 6.98
C PRO A 14 -1.85 24.36 7.64
N THR A 15 -0.59 23.89 7.58
CA THR A 15 -0.19 22.62 8.16
C THR A 15 1.18 22.73 8.78
N THR A 16 1.29 22.30 10.04
CA THR A 16 2.52 22.38 10.83
C THR A 16 2.66 21.15 11.72
N TRP A 17 3.88 20.66 11.90
CA TRP A 17 4.18 19.63 12.90
C TRP A 17 5.53 19.90 13.55
N LYS A 18 5.66 19.43 14.79
CA LYS A 18 6.88 19.58 15.60
C LYS A 18 7.77 18.36 15.46
N ASP A 19 9.07 18.60 15.43
CA ASP A 19 10.11 17.57 15.40
C ASP A 19 11.34 18.05 16.20
N GLY A 20 11.53 17.45 17.38
CA GLY A 20 12.49 17.94 18.36
C GLY A 20 12.18 19.39 18.75
N ASP A 21 13.17 20.26 18.61
CA ASP A 21 13.06 21.70 18.90
C ASP A 21 12.62 22.54 17.70
N LEU A 22 12.39 21.90 16.55
CA LEU A 22 12.03 22.57 15.29
C LEU A 22 10.59 22.29 14.88
N TRP A 23 10.09 23.12 13.99
CA TRP A 23 8.79 22.95 13.34
C TRP A 23 8.98 22.85 11.84
N TYR A 24 8.20 21.97 11.23
CA TYR A 24 8.03 21.91 9.79
C TYR A 24 6.65 22.41 9.42
N CYS A 25 6.56 23.14 8.32
CA CYS A 25 5.31 23.71 7.85
C CYS A 25 5.16 23.62 6.33
N ILE A 26 3.94 23.32 5.87
CA ILE A 26 3.59 23.35 4.45
C ILE A 26 2.92 24.69 4.15
N GLY A 27 3.49 25.46 3.22
CA GLY A 27 3.03 26.82 2.87
C GLY A 27 3.08 27.13 1.38
N PRO A 28 2.60 28.32 0.97
CA PRO A 28 2.72 28.79 -0.42
C PRO A 28 4.19 28.97 -0.80
N LYS A 29 4.51 28.80 -2.09
CA LYS A 29 5.86 29.09 -2.62
C LYS A 29 6.16 30.58 -2.41
N THR A 30 7.11 30.91 -1.55
CA THR A 30 7.52 32.31 -1.36
C THR A 30 8.48 32.69 -2.48
N GLY A 31 8.09 33.67 -3.32
CA GLY A 31 8.88 34.13 -4.47
C GLY A 31 10.24 34.77 -4.14
N GLU A 32 10.52 35.02 -2.85
CA GLU A 32 11.80 35.49 -2.33
C GLU A 32 12.24 34.59 -1.17
N SER A 33 13.29 33.79 -1.39
CA SER A 33 13.93 32.98 -0.35
C SER A 33 14.72 33.90 0.59
N THR A 34 14.06 34.44 1.62
CA THR A 34 14.73 35.01 2.81
C THR A 34 14.68 34.06 4.01
N LEU A 35 13.84 33.03 3.96
CA LEU A 35 13.91 31.89 4.88
C LEU A 35 15.05 30.99 4.41
N ALA A 36 15.97 30.66 5.32
CA ALA A 36 17.11 29.78 5.08
C ALA A 36 16.64 28.58 4.25
N ARG A 37 17.06 28.53 2.98
CA ARG A 37 16.82 27.38 2.11
C ARG A 37 17.25 26.16 2.91
N ALA A 38 16.31 25.27 3.20
CA ALA A 38 16.62 24.01 3.83
C ALA A 38 17.80 23.39 3.08
N GLU A 39 18.87 23.05 3.80
CA GLU A 39 20.06 22.49 3.16
C GLU A 39 19.67 21.11 2.60
N ALA A 40 20.38 20.63 1.57
CA ALA A 40 20.08 19.34 0.93
C ALA A 40 20.06 18.15 1.94
N ASN A 41 20.66 18.32 3.12
CA ASN A 41 20.68 17.34 4.21
C ASN A 41 19.39 17.32 5.06
N ASP A 42 18.52 18.33 4.97
CA ASP A 42 17.30 18.43 5.77
C ASP A 42 16.21 17.46 5.29
N PHE A 43 16.33 16.99 4.05
CA PHE A 43 15.39 16.09 3.41
C PHE A 43 16.14 14.90 2.77
N PRO A 44 16.71 13.98 3.57
CA PRO A 44 17.44 12.85 3.02
C PRO A 44 16.50 11.95 2.22
N LEU A 45 16.96 11.53 1.05
CA LEU A 45 16.24 10.57 0.20
C LEU A 45 16.26 9.19 0.87
N ILE A 46 15.09 8.62 1.12
CA ILE A 46 14.92 7.27 1.67
C ILE A 46 14.87 6.25 0.53
N HIS A 47 14.09 6.55 -0.51
CA HIS A 47 13.86 5.63 -1.63
C HIS A 47 13.63 6.40 -2.92
N LYS A 48 14.02 5.83 -4.07
CA LYS A 48 13.71 6.36 -5.39
C LYS A 48 13.60 5.23 -6.40
N THR A 49 12.52 5.24 -7.17
CA THR A 49 12.29 4.33 -8.31
C THR A 49 12.27 5.14 -9.60
N GLY A 50 13.42 5.23 -10.27
CA GLY A 50 13.55 5.99 -11.52
C GLY A 50 12.99 7.42 -11.41
N ASN A 51 12.11 7.79 -12.33
CA ASN A 51 11.36 9.07 -12.29
C ASN A 51 9.90 8.90 -11.84
N GLN A 52 9.54 7.72 -11.30
CA GLN A 52 8.16 7.32 -11.00
C GLN A 52 7.79 7.44 -9.52
N SER A 53 8.73 7.27 -8.59
CA SER A 53 8.45 7.52 -7.18
C SER A 53 9.72 7.91 -6.46
N ALA A 54 9.58 8.75 -5.45
CA ALA A 54 10.62 8.98 -4.48
C ALA A 54 10.02 9.28 -3.11
N VAL A 55 10.76 8.92 -2.08
CA VAL A 55 10.39 9.09 -0.68
C VAL A 55 11.53 9.81 0.02
N TRP A 56 11.23 10.94 0.65
CA TRP A 56 12.18 11.73 1.43
C TRP A 56 11.79 11.71 2.90
N ALA A 57 12.76 11.71 3.80
CA ALA A 57 12.48 12.05 5.18
C ALA A 57 12.24 13.57 5.29
N ILE A 58 11.36 13.98 6.19
CA ILE A 58 11.28 15.37 6.63
C ILE A 58 11.53 15.36 8.14
N GLY A 59 12.76 15.73 8.51
CA GLY A 59 13.26 15.50 9.86
C GLY A 59 13.25 14.01 10.23
N ASN A 60 13.00 13.73 11.50
CA ASN A 60 12.91 12.38 12.05
C ASN A 60 11.48 11.85 12.08
N ASN A 61 10.48 12.75 12.09
CA ASN A 61 9.10 12.38 12.42
C ASN A 61 8.14 12.33 11.22
N ALA A 62 8.58 12.70 10.02
CA ALA A 62 7.72 12.67 8.83
C ALA A 62 8.47 12.14 7.60
N ILE A 63 7.70 11.69 6.63
CA ILE A 63 8.18 11.33 5.30
C ILE A 63 7.30 11.99 4.25
N CYS A 64 7.86 12.27 3.08
CA CYS A 64 7.14 12.76 1.92
C CYS A 64 7.32 11.77 0.76
N LYS A 65 6.21 11.20 0.28
CA LYS A 65 6.16 10.43 -0.96
C LYS A 65 5.78 11.38 -2.11
N VAL A 66 6.45 11.22 -3.25
CA VAL A 66 6.13 11.96 -4.48
C VAL A 66 5.97 10.98 -5.63
N HIS A 67 4.83 11.04 -6.30
CA HIS A 67 4.46 10.17 -7.42
C HIS A 67 3.97 11.03 -8.60
N PRO A 68 3.99 10.54 -9.85
CA PRO A 68 3.23 11.10 -10.94
C PRO A 68 1.76 11.24 -10.54
N TRP A 69 1.21 12.43 -10.77
CA TRP A 69 -0.21 12.64 -10.64
C TRP A 69 -0.91 12.22 -11.92
N ILE A 70 -1.88 11.33 -11.79
CA ILE A 70 -2.74 10.89 -12.88
C ILE A 70 -4.15 11.42 -12.58
N PRO A 71 -4.74 12.25 -13.47
CA PRO A 71 -6.10 12.72 -13.28
C PRO A 71 -7.08 11.56 -13.10
N ASN A 72 -8.03 11.73 -12.17
CA ASN A 72 -9.08 10.74 -11.82
C ASN A 72 -8.57 9.44 -11.16
N MET A 73 -7.27 9.33 -10.88
CA MET A 73 -6.77 8.26 -10.04
C MET A 73 -6.90 8.67 -8.56
N THR A 74 -7.41 7.78 -7.73
CA THR A 74 -7.49 7.98 -6.28
C THR A 74 -6.11 8.18 -5.68
N GLN A 75 -5.97 9.15 -4.80
CA GLN A 75 -4.74 9.37 -4.05
C GLN A 75 -4.65 8.43 -2.85
N GLU A 76 -3.44 8.02 -2.49
CA GLU A 76 -3.21 7.18 -1.32
C GLU A 76 -3.76 7.82 -0.02
N SER A 77 -3.77 9.15 0.10
CA SER A 77 -4.39 9.85 1.23
C SER A 77 -5.91 9.60 1.34
N GLU A 78 -6.61 9.51 0.21
CA GLU A 78 -8.05 9.22 0.17
C GLU A 78 -8.32 7.77 0.60
N ILE A 79 -7.45 6.84 0.20
CA ILE A 79 -7.53 5.43 0.62
C ILE A 79 -7.26 5.31 2.12
N ILE A 80 -6.20 5.93 2.64
CA ILE A 80 -5.88 5.91 4.07
C ILE A 80 -7.04 6.51 4.88
N GLN A 81 -7.67 7.59 4.39
CA GLN A 81 -8.83 8.18 5.03
C GLN A 81 -10.04 7.23 5.03
N PHE A 82 -10.31 6.57 3.91
CA PHE A 82 -11.37 5.55 3.81
C PHE A 82 -11.17 4.43 4.83
N VAL A 83 -9.95 3.88 4.94
CA VAL A 83 -9.60 2.83 5.91
C VAL A 83 -9.82 3.31 7.34
N ARG A 84 -9.38 4.53 7.67
CA ARG A 84 -9.57 5.16 8.99
C ARG A 84 -11.04 5.24 9.39
N GLU A 85 -11.91 5.56 8.44
CA GLU A 85 -13.33 5.78 8.68
C GLU A 85 -14.14 4.48 8.78
N HIS A 86 -13.76 3.45 8.02
CA HIS A 86 -14.59 2.24 7.86
C HIS A 86 -14.06 1.01 8.64
N VAL A 87 -12.75 0.92 8.85
CA VAL A 87 -12.08 -0.20 9.53
C VAL A 87 -10.94 0.32 10.43
N PRO A 88 -11.27 1.09 11.48
CA PRO A 88 -10.28 1.80 12.31
C PRO A 88 -9.35 0.88 13.12
N ASP A 89 -9.67 -0.42 13.20
CA ASP A 89 -8.82 -1.43 13.84
C ASP A 89 -7.55 -1.76 13.04
N ILE A 90 -7.49 -1.35 11.77
CA ILE A 90 -6.31 -1.52 10.94
C ILE A 90 -5.30 -0.41 11.23
N PRO A 91 -4.07 -0.74 11.65
CA PRO A 91 -3.05 0.25 11.90
C PRO A 91 -2.57 0.85 10.57
N ILE A 92 -2.66 2.17 10.45
CA ILE A 92 -2.34 2.95 9.24
C ILE A 92 -1.48 4.17 9.59
N PRO A 93 -0.68 4.69 8.65
CA PRO A 93 0.04 5.93 8.86
C PRO A 93 -0.92 7.13 9.03
N GLU A 94 -0.50 8.11 9.82
CA GLU A 94 -1.18 9.42 9.91
C GLU A 94 -0.82 10.25 8.67
N VAL A 95 -1.85 10.75 7.97
CA VAL A 95 -1.67 11.70 6.87
C VAL A 95 -1.54 13.10 7.46
N ILE A 96 -0.37 13.72 7.30
CA ILE A 96 -0.13 15.10 7.73
C ILE A 96 -0.68 16.07 6.67
N HIS A 97 -0.37 15.81 5.40
CA HIS A 97 -0.84 16.64 4.29
C HIS A 97 -0.75 15.89 2.96
N SER A 98 -1.60 16.25 1.99
CA SER A 98 -1.45 15.82 0.60
C SER A 98 -1.87 16.92 -0.35
N TRP A 99 -1.13 17.08 -1.46
CA TRP A 99 -1.46 18.05 -2.50
C TRP A 99 -0.92 17.61 -3.87
N VAL A 100 -1.41 18.27 -4.92
CA VAL A 100 -0.91 18.12 -6.29
C VAL A 100 -0.20 19.40 -6.70
N ASP A 101 0.96 19.29 -7.34
CA ASP A 101 1.70 20.41 -7.94
C ASP A 101 2.22 19.98 -9.31
N GLY A 102 1.63 20.53 -10.37
CA GLY A 102 1.95 20.15 -11.75
C GLY A 102 1.56 18.71 -12.07
N ASP A 103 2.55 17.91 -12.51
CA ASP A 103 2.41 16.50 -12.86
C ASP A 103 2.72 15.55 -11.69
N ARG A 104 2.76 16.06 -10.45
CA ARG A 104 3.13 15.30 -9.26
C ARG A 104 2.11 15.40 -8.14
N SER A 105 1.89 14.28 -7.47
CA SER A 105 1.20 14.22 -6.18
C SER A 105 2.24 14.10 -5.06
N PHE A 106 1.95 14.77 -3.95
CA PHE A 106 2.77 14.79 -2.75
C PHE A 106 1.93 14.30 -1.58
N LEU A 107 2.49 13.37 -0.82
CA LEU A 107 1.86 12.83 0.38
C LEU A 107 2.86 12.89 1.53
N VAL A 108 2.54 13.69 2.55
CA VAL A 108 3.31 13.78 3.79
C VAL A 108 2.63 12.93 4.84
N LEU A 109 3.37 11.94 5.34
CA LEU A 109 2.92 11.01 6.38
C LEU A 109 3.75 11.21 7.64
N ARG A 110 3.14 10.98 8.81
CA ARG A 110 3.89 10.75 10.03
C ARG A 110 4.74 9.50 9.84
N ARG A 111 6.01 9.57 10.24
CA ARG A 111 6.89 8.39 10.25
C ARG A 111 6.36 7.38 11.26
N VAL A 112 6.13 6.16 10.80
CA VAL A 112 5.71 5.05 11.66
C VAL A 112 6.91 4.55 12.45
N GLU A 113 6.73 4.35 13.76
CA GLU A 113 7.74 3.74 14.61
C GLU A 113 7.92 2.25 14.31
N GLY A 114 9.17 1.80 14.31
CA GLY A 114 9.52 0.40 14.09
C GLY A 114 10.37 0.17 12.83
N THR A 115 10.46 -1.10 12.45
CA THR A 115 11.15 -1.58 11.24
C THR A 115 10.16 -2.31 10.35
N THR A 116 10.51 -2.53 9.08
CA THR A 116 9.66 -3.37 8.24
C THR A 116 9.65 -4.82 8.75
N LEU A 117 8.60 -5.57 8.46
CA LEU A 117 8.50 -6.99 8.77
C LEU A 117 9.64 -7.76 8.10
N ARG A 118 10.01 -7.38 6.86
CA ARG A 118 11.18 -7.91 6.16
C ARG A 118 12.43 -7.83 7.02
N ASP A 119 12.74 -6.64 7.54
CA ASP A 119 14.00 -6.39 8.24
C ASP A 119 13.98 -7.01 9.66
N ALA A 120 12.80 -7.19 10.25
CA ALA A 120 12.65 -7.80 11.57
C ALA A 120 12.62 -9.34 11.54
N TRP A 121 12.24 -9.96 10.41
CA TRP A 121 11.86 -11.38 10.34
C TRP A 121 12.91 -12.35 10.86
N GLU A 122 14.19 -12.12 10.51
CA GLU A 122 15.32 -12.98 10.90
C GLU A 122 15.48 -13.08 12.43
N THR A 123 15.19 -11.98 13.13
CA THR A 123 15.36 -11.87 14.58
C THR A 123 14.14 -12.37 15.36
N MET A 124 13.03 -12.63 14.67
CA MET A 124 11.81 -13.12 15.29
C MET A 124 11.91 -14.62 15.60
N THR A 125 11.42 -14.99 16.78
CA THR A 125 11.11 -16.38 17.10
C THR A 125 9.96 -16.90 16.22
N ILE A 126 9.89 -18.22 16.06
CA ILE A 126 8.81 -18.89 15.31
C ILE A 126 7.42 -18.49 15.84
N ASN A 127 7.28 -18.30 17.16
CA ASN A 127 6.02 -17.86 17.76
C ASN A 127 5.66 -16.42 17.38
N GLN A 128 6.65 -15.52 17.31
CA GLN A 128 6.43 -14.15 16.86
C GLN A 128 6.06 -14.12 15.38
N GLN A 129 6.77 -14.86 14.53
CA GLN A 129 6.45 -14.98 13.10
C GLN A 129 5.01 -15.50 12.89
N LYS A 130 4.62 -16.55 13.61
CA LYS A 130 3.24 -17.06 13.58
C LYS A 130 2.23 -16.00 14.01
N SER A 131 2.51 -15.27 15.09
CA SER A 131 1.66 -14.16 15.55
C SER A 131 1.54 -13.05 14.50
N MET A 132 2.60 -12.73 13.77
CA MET A 132 2.55 -11.73 12.69
C MET A 132 1.67 -12.19 11.54
N VAL A 133 1.78 -13.47 11.16
CA VAL A 133 0.93 -14.07 10.11
C VAL A 133 -0.54 -14.06 10.54
N ASP A 134 -0.83 -14.46 11.77
CA ASP A 134 -2.19 -14.46 12.32
C ASP A 134 -2.77 -13.02 12.38
N GLU A 135 -1.98 -12.04 12.82
CA GLU A 135 -2.38 -10.62 12.90
C GLU A 135 -2.67 -10.02 11.51
N VAL A 136 -1.76 -10.21 10.55
CA VAL A 136 -1.93 -9.67 9.18
C VAL A 136 -3.06 -10.36 8.43
N ALA A 137 -3.24 -11.68 8.58
CA ALA A 137 -4.38 -12.38 8.00
C ALA A 137 -5.70 -11.91 8.62
N GLY A 138 -5.71 -11.61 9.92
CA GLY A 138 -6.85 -10.98 10.60
C GLY A 138 -7.20 -9.61 9.99
N TYR A 139 -6.20 -8.77 9.69
CA TYR A 139 -6.45 -7.50 8.99
C TYR A 139 -6.99 -7.70 7.58
N CYS A 140 -6.56 -8.74 6.85
CA CYS A 140 -7.17 -9.07 5.56
C CYS A 140 -8.66 -9.39 5.69
N ASP A 141 -9.06 -10.09 6.75
CA ASP A 141 -10.46 -10.42 7.03
C ASP A 141 -11.29 -9.18 7.40
N ILE A 142 -10.72 -8.30 8.23
CA ILE A 142 -11.34 -7.01 8.57
C ILE A 142 -11.53 -6.16 7.31
N MET A 143 -10.51 -6.03 6.45
CA MET A 143 -10.63 -5.30 5.18
C MET A 143 -11.72 -5.92 4.30
N ALA A 144 -11.71 -7.25 4.14
CA ALA A 144 -12.63 -7.96 3.26
C ALA A 144 -14.09 -7.89 3.72
N SER A 145 -14.36 -7.47 4.96
CA SER A 145 -15.71 -7.16 5.42
C SER A 145 -16.35 -5.97 4.68
N LEU A 146 -15.54 -5.06 4.15
CA LEU A 146 -15.99 -3.96 3.30
C LEU A 146 -16.21 -4.48 1.87
N GLN A 147 -17.39 -4.20 1.32
CA GLN A 147 -17.82 -4.75 0.03
C GLN A 147 -18.24 -3.67 -0.96
N SER A 148 -18.06 -3.95 -2.25
CA SER A 148 -18.60 -3.18 -3.37
C SER A 148 -19.27 -4.11 -4.39
N GLU A 149 -20.21 -3.57 -5.17
CA GLU A 149 -20.83 -4.26 -6.31
C GLU A 149 -19.93 -4.26 -7.56
N ARG A 150 -18.80 -3.53 -7.52
CA ARG A 150 -17.85 -3.42 -8.62
C ARG A 150 -16.41 -3.66 -8.16
N ILE A 151 -15.56 -4.08 -9.09
CA ILE A 151 -14.11 -3.97 -8.93
C ILE A 151 -13.80 -2.51 -9.11
N GLU A 152 -13.40 -1.80 -8.05
CA GLU A 152 -13.20 -0.36 -8.09
C GLU A 152 -12.31 0.12 -6.93
N ASN A 153 -11.81 1.34 -7.04
CA ASN A 153 -11.14 2.03 -5.94
C ASN A 153 -12.18 2.68 -5.00
N VAL A 154 -11.72 3.28 -3.90
CA VAL A 154 -12.61 3.86 -2.87
C VAL A 154 -13.40 5.09 -3.33
N THR A 155 -13.07 5.67 -4.50
CA THR A 155 -13.82 6.77 -5.12
C THR A 155 -14.68 6.32 -6.30
N GLY A 156 -14.82 5.00 -6.52
CA GLY A 156 -15.67 4.40 -7.55
C GLY A 156 -15.03 4.34 -8.95
N GLY A 157 -13.72 4.57 -9.06
CA GLY A 157 -12.92 4.49 -10.29
C GLY A 157 -12.14 3.17 -10.42
N ALA A 158 -11.19 3.16 -11.35
CA ALA A 158 -10.35 1.98 -11.64
C ALA A 158 -9.31 1.71 -10.54
N VAL A 159 -8.97 0.45 -10.31
CA VAL A 159 -7.90 0.05 -9.37
C VAL A 159 -6.55 -0.10 -10.05
N ARG A 160 -5.46 0.16 -9.31
CA ARG A 160 -4.08 -0.10 -9.75
C ARG A 160 -3.67 -1.52 -9.31
N GLU A 161 -3.97 -2.52 -10.13
CA GLU A 161 -3.51 -3.90 -9.89
C GLU A 161 -3.00 -4.53 -11.19
N SER A 162 -1.71 -4.36 -11.43
CA SER A 162 -1.03 -4.74 -12.68
C SER A 162 -1.09 -6.23 -13.00
N TYR A 163 -1.30 -7.09 -11.99
CA TYR A 163 -1.42 -8.52 -12.20
C TYR A 163 -2.79 -8.91 -12.75
N LEU A 164 -3.83 -8.12 -12.47
CA LEU A 164 -5.18 -8.32 -13.01
C LEU A 164 -5.47 -7.44 -14.22
N ALA A 165 -4.69 -6.39 -14.46
CA ALA A 165 -4.81 -5.55 -15.65
C ALA A 165 -4.27 -6.24 -16.91
N GLU A 166 -4.76 -5.86 -18.09
CA GLU A 166 -4.34 -6.46 -19.37
C GLU A 166 -2.84 -6.23 -19.62
N HIS A 167 -2.38 -4.99 -19.44
CA HIS A 167 -0.96 -4.64 -19.46
C HIS A 167 -0.45 -4.15 -18.10
N PRO A 168 0.85 -4.32 -17.77
CA PRO A 168 1.41 -3.99 -16.45
C PRO A 168 1.24 -2.55 -15.97
N CYS A 169 0.98 -1.60 -16.88
CA CYS A 169 0.79 -0.18 -16.56
C CYS A 169 -0.67 0.25 -16.61
N ASP A 170 -1.59 -0.65 -16.94
CA ASP A 170 -3.00 -0.35 -17.06
C ASP A 170 -3.71 -0.38 -15.70
N LEU A 171 -4.83 0.31 -15.63
CA LEU A 171 -5.78 0.23 -14.53
C LEU A 171 -6.84 -0.82 -14.83
N LEU A 172 -7.41 -1.42 -13.78
CA LEU A 172 -8.51 -2.37 -13.90
C LEU A 172 -9.83 -1.71 -13.51
N GLY A 173 -10.80 -1.75 -14.43
CA GLY A 173 -12.18 -1.36 -14.17
C GLY A 173 -12.46 0.14 -14.18
N PRO A 174 -13.56 0.60 -13.54
CA PRO A 174 -14.43 -0.20 -12.68
C PRO A 174 -15.20 -1.29 -13.45
N LEU A 175 -15.43 -2.46 -12.85
CA LEU A 175 -16.15 -3.58 -13.49
C LEU A 175 -17.29 -4.09 -12.61
N SER A 176 -18.52 -4.17 -13.14
CA SER A 176 -19.61 -4.90 -12.50
C SER A 176 -19.33 -6.41 -12.43
N VAL A 177 -20.14 -7.15 -11.65
CA VAL A 177 -20.12 -8.62 -11.61
C VAL A 177 -20.26 -9.24 -13.01
N SER A 178 -21.09 -8.66 -13.88
CA SER A 178 -21.30 -9.21 -15.23
C SER A 178 -20.10 -8.97 -16.15
N GLU A 179 -19.45 -7.81 -16.02
CA GLU A 179 -18.28 -7.44 -16.81
C GLU A 179 -17.03 -8.18 -16.32
N SER A 180 -16.86 -8.36 -15.01
CA SER A 180 -15.73 -9.11 -14.45
C SER A 180 -15.80 -10.60 -14.84
N LYS A 181 -16.99 -11.20 -14.91
CA LYS A 181 -17.17 -12.55 -15.47
C LYS A 181 -16.70 -12.63 -16.92
N LYS A 182 -17.10 -11.68 -17.77
CA LYS A 182 -16.63 -11.62 -19.17
C LYS A 182 -15.11 -11.42 -19.26
N TYR A 183 -14.55 -10.62 -18.35
CA TYR A 183 -13.12 -10.31 -18.32
C TYR A 183 -12.27 -11.52 -17.92
N PHE A 184 -12.65 -12.22 -16.84
CA PHE A 184 -11.85 -13.32 -16.28
C PHE A 184 -12.16 -14.69 -16.89
N PHE A 185 -13.39 -14.96 -17.32
CA PHE A 185 -13.76 -16.32 -17.71
C PHE A 185 -13.17 -16.70 -19.06
N ARG A 186 -12.76 -17.96 -19.15
CA ARG A 186 -12.24 -18.59 -20.35
C ARG A 186 -12.95 -19.92 -20.55
N ASP A 187 -13.54 -20.13 -21.73
CA ASP A 187 -14.32 -21.33 -22.02
C ASP A 187 -13.45 -22.58 -22.18
N ASP A 188 -12.17 -22.40 -22.54
CA ASP A 188 -11.17 -23.45 -22.69
C ASP A 188 -10.49 -23.85 -21.36
N PHE A 189 -10.94 -23.29 -20.23
CA PHE A 189 -10.40 -23.59 -18.90
C PHE A 189 -11.33 -24.56 -18.18
N GLU A 190 -10.76 -25.63 -17.61
CA GLU A 190 -11.53 -26.63 -16.86
C GLU A 190 -12.29 -26.01 -15.67
N GLN A 191 -11.71 -24.99 -15.04
CA GLN A 191 -12.31 -24.28 -13.93
C GLN A 191 -11.97 -22.79 -13.99
N ASN A 192 -13.02 -21.96 -13.93
CA ASN A 192 -12.90 -20.51 -13.72
C ASN A 192 -13.09 -20.15 -12.24
N PRO A 193 -12.53 -19.03 -11.76
CA PRO A 193 -12.74 -18.56 -10.40
C PRO A 193 -14.20 -18.23 -10.15
N LYS A 194 -14.66 -18.48 -8.92
CA LYS A 194 -15.99 -18.03 -8.52
C LYS A 194 -15.98 -16.51 -8.34
N ILE A 195 -16.73 -15.81 -9.19
CA ILE A 195 -17.06 -14.40 -9.00
C ILE A 195 -18.38 -14.32 -8.23
N GLY A 196 -18.29 -13.84 -6.99
CA GLY A 196 -19.45 -13.61 -6.11
C GLY A 196 -20.35 -12.47 -6.59
N ASN A 197 -21.29 -12.08 -5.74
CA ASN A 197 -22.18 -10.94 -6.00
C ASN A 197 -21.57 -9.59 -5.55
N SER A 198 -20.45 -9.63 -4.84
CA SER A 198 -19.71 -8.47 -4.38
C SER A 198 -18.20 -8.72 -4.47
N PHE A 199 -17.45 -7.63 -4.39
CA PHE A 199 -15.99 -7.56 -4.34
C PHE A 199 -15.57 -7.01 -2.97
N HIS A 200 -14.39 -7.36 -2.53
CA HIS A 200 -13.93 -7.18 -1.16
C HIS A 200 -12.77 -6.20 -1.12
N PHE A 201 -12.80 -5.26 -0.18
CA PHE A 201 -11.69 -4.34 -0.01
C PHE A 201 -10.43 -5.11 0.41
N TYR A 202 -9.31 -4.85 -0.25
CA TYR A 202 -8.04 -5.52 0.01
C TYR A 202 -6.88 -4.62 -0.42
N HIS A 203 -5.77 -4.65 0.34
CA HIS A 203 -4.59 -3.83 0.09
C HIS A 203 -3.82 -4.20 -1.19
N SER A 204 -3.87 -5.48 -1.59
CA SER A 204 -3.23 -6.07 -2.76
C SER A 204 -1.69 -6.06 -2.82
N ASP A 205 -1.00 -5.19 -2.09
CA ASP A 205 0.47 -5.20 -1.97
C ASP A 205 1.01 -5.41 -0.53
N LEU A 206 0.54 -6.46 0.15
CA LEU A 206 0.97 -6.80 1.52
C LEU A 206 2.30 -7.58 1.55
N GLY A 207 3.29 -7.08 0.82
CA GLY A 207 4.66 -7.55 0.92
C GLY A 207 5.27 -7.25 2.29
N PRO A 208 6.33 -7.96 2.70
CA PRO A 208 6.92 -7.80 4.03
C PRO A 208 7.61 -6.43 4.21
N GLY A 209 7.91 -5.72 3.12
CA GLY A 209 8.39 -4.33 3.16
C GLY A 209 7.31 -3.29 3.50
N ASN A 210 6.03 -3.64 3.31
CA ASN A 210 4.88 -2.74 3.48
C ASN A 210 4.17 -2.91 4.83
N ILE A 211 4.77 -3.69 5.73
CA ILE A 211 4.25 -3.96 7.07
C ILE A 211 5.28 -3.46 8.07
N MET A 212 4.91 -2.46 8.87
CA MET A 212 5.76 -1.93 9.94
C MET A 212 5.50 -2.71 11.23
N VAL A 213 6.57 -3.03 11.95
CA VAL A 213 6.55 -3.79 13.19
C VAL A 213 7.26 -3.02 14.29
N HIS A 214 6.61 -2.94 15.45
CA HIS A 214 7.18 -2.39 16.67
C HIS A 214 6.72 -3.23 17.86
N ASN A 215 7.64 -3.59 18.76
CA ASN A 215 7.34 -4.41 19.95
C ASN A 215 6.60 -5.72 19.63
N ASN A 216 6.99 -6.40 18.54
CA ASN A 216 6.37 -7.65 18.06
C ASN A 216 4.87 -7.54 17.77
N ARG A 217 4.42 -6.38 17.29
CA ARG A 217 3.06 -6.11 16.81
C ARG A 217 3.15 -5.28 15.54
N VAL A 218 2.18 -5.43 14.65
CA VAL A 218 2.06 -4.54 13.50
C VAL A 218 1.77 -3.12 13.99
N SER A 219 2.65 -2.18 13.66
CA SER A 219 2.51 -0.76 14.02
C SER A 219 1.84 0.06 12.91
N ALA A 220 1.97 -0.34 11.65
CA ALA A 220 1.18 0.13 10.52
C ALA A 220 1.31 -0.78 9.30
N ILE A 221 0.27 -0.80 8.46
CA ILE A 221 0.37 -1.18 7.05
C ILE A 221 0.58 0.11 6.25
N ILE A 222 1.52 0.10 5.30
CA ILE A 222 1.88 1.25 4.47
C ILE A 222 1.75 0.92 2.98
N ASP A 223 1.84 1.94 2.13
CA ASP A 223 1.80 1.82 0.67
C ASP A 223 0.43 1.37 0.13
N TRP A 224 -0.60 2.15 0.50
CA TRP A 224 -2.01 1.83 0.23
C TRP A 224 -2.46 2.11 -1.22
N GLU A 225 -1.55 2.51 -2.11
CA GLU A 225 -1.88 3.01 -3.46
C GLU A 225 -2.61 2.00 -4.36
N SER A 226 -2.45 0.71 -4.08
CA SER A 226 -3.08 -0.39 -4.82
C SER A 226 -4.32 -0.93 -4.11
N ALA A 227 -4.73 -0.38 -2.96
CA ALA A 227 -5.90 -0.91 -2.26
C ALA A 227 -7.20 -0.55 -2.99
N GLY A 228 -8.15 -1.48 -2.97
CA GLY A 228 -9.44 -1.36 -3.66
C GLY A 228 -10.30 -2.58 -3.46
N PHE A 229 -11.43 -2.64 -4.16
CA PHE A 229 -12.36 -3.76 -4.11
C PHE A 229 -12.02 -4.80 -5.17
N TYR A 230 -11.71 -6.01 -4.75
CA TYR A 230 -11.21 -7.09 -5.59
C TYR A 230 -12.07 -8.35 -5.52
N PRO A 231 -11.98 -9.26 -6.51
CA PRO A 231 -12.61 -10.58 -6.40
C PRO A 231 -12.14 -11.33 -5.15
N HIS A 232 -13.05 -12.06 -4.50
CA HIS A 232 -12.78 -12.81 -3.28
C HIS A 232 -11.55 -13.75 -3.40
N PHE A 233 -11.36 -14.36 -4.59
CA PHE A 233 -10.21 -15.23 -4.84
C PHE A 233 -8.86 -14.48 -4.84
N TRP A 234 -8.86 -13.18 -5.10
CA TRP A 234 -7.64 -12.41 -5.26
C TRP A 234 -6.85 -12.31 -3.96
N ILE A 235 -7.55 -12.28 -2.83
CA ILE A 235 -6.97 -12.12 -1.49
C ILE A 235 -5.90 -13.20 -1.20
N SER A 236 -6.17 -14.48 -1.51
CA SER A 236 -5.16 -15.55 -1.33
C SER A 236 -4.39 -15.90 -2.61
N THR A 237 -4.88 -15.49 -3.79
CA THR A 237 -4.19 -15.72 -5.06
C THR A 237 -3.03 -14.75 -5.27
N LYS A 238 -3.18 -13.47 -4.91
CA LYS A 238 -2.14 -12.44 -5.08
C LYS A 238 -0.80 -12.81 -4.42
N PRO A 239 -0.76 -13.23 -3.13
CA PRO A 239 0.49 -13.71 -2.52
C PRO A 239 1.07 -14.97 -3.21
N SER A 240 0.24 -15.74 -3.92
CA SER A 240 0.70 -16.93 -4.65
C SER A 240 1.38 -16.62 -5.98
N VAL A 241 1.21 -15.42 -6.54
CA VAL A 241 1.66 -15.10 -7.91
C VAL A 241 2.56 -13.87 -7.99
N SER A 242 2.60 -13.04 -6.94
CA SER A 242 3.44 -11.84 -6.88
C SER A 242 4.73 -12.09 -6.09
N PRO A 243 5.93 -11.93 -6.71
CA PRO A 243 7.20 -11.89 -5.98
C PRO A 243 7.34 -10.66 -5.07
N GLY A 244 6.47 -9.65 -5.15
CA GLY A 244 6.46 -8.53 -4.19
C GLY A 244 6.18 -8.96 -2.75
N PHE A 245 5.74 -10.20 -2.54
CA PHE A 245 5.57 -10.82 -1.22
C PHE A 245 6.77 -11.67 -0.79
N ASP A 246 7.83 -11.74 -1.60
CA ASP A 246 9.09 -12.36 -1.19
C ASP A 246 9.90 -11.38 -0.30
N PHE A 247 10.83 -11.91 0.47
CA PHE A 247 11.85 -11.10 1.12
C PHE A 247 12.87 -10.61 0.07
N ASP A 248 12.87 -9.31 -0.20
CA ASP A 248 13.84 -8.63 -1.04
C ASP A 248 14.45 -7.41 -0.32
N PRO A 249 15.77 -7.39 -0.07
CA PRO A 249 16.75 -8.42 -0.45
C PRO A 249 16.53 -9.75 0.31
N PRO A 250 17.04 -10.88 -0.24
CA PRO A 250 17.04 -12.18 0.43
C PRO A 250 17.67 -12.12 1.83
N THR A 251 17.05 -12.77 2.81
CA THR A 251 17.56 -12.87 4.18
C THR A 251 18.31 -14.20 4.35
N PRO A 252 19.57 -14.21 4.82
CA PRO A 252 20.33 -15.45 5.02
C PRO A 252 19.60 -16.45 5.92
N GLY A 253 19.45 -17.69 5.46
CA GLY A 253 18.80 -18.76 6.22
C GLY A 253 17.28 -18.72 6.24
N VAL A 254 16.64 -17.76 5.57
CA VAL A 254 15.19 -17.65 5.40
C VAL A 254 14.84 -17.95 3.95
N GLU A 255 13.79 -18.73 3.68
CA GLU A 255 13.32 -18.92 2.31
C GLU A 255 12.72 -17.59 1.81
N ASN A 256 13.14 -17.08 0.65
CA ASN A 256 12.65 -15.78 0.14
C ASN A 256 11.11 -15.73 0.06
N PHE A 257 10.47 -16.86 -0.27
CA PHE A 257 9.01 -16.97 -0.40
C PHE A 257 8.30 -17.38 0.90
N GLU A 258 8.99 -17.42 2.04
CA GLU A 258 8.43 -17.88 3.31
C GLU A 258 7.23 -17.04 3.73
N TRP A 259 7.35 -15.70 3.71
CA TRP A 259 6.24 -14.80 4.05
C TRP A 259 4.99 -15.09 3.21
N ARG A 260 5.14 -15.06 1.89
CA ARG A 260 3.99 -15.28 0.99
C ARG A 260 3.39 -16.68 1.11
N ARG A 261 4.20 -17.69 1.44
CA ARG A 261 3.74 -19.06 1.72
C ARG A 261 2.93 -19.13 3.01
N LEU A 262 3.39 -18.49 4.08
CA LEU A 262 2.69 -18.49 5.36
C LEU A 262 1.39 -17.69 5.27
N LEU A 263 1.44 -16.47 4.73
CA LEU A 263 0.26 -15.61 4.57
C LEU A 263 -0.80 -16.28 3.69
N ARG A 264 -0.43 -16.82 2.52
CA ARG A 264 -1.44 -17.48 1.65
C ARG A 264 -2.08 -18.69 2.32
N THR A 265 -1.29 -19.51 3.03
CA THR A 265 -1.81 -20.68 3.74
C THR A 265 -2.84 -20.24 4.78
N LYS A 266 -2.52 -19.19 5.54
CA LYS A 266 -3.43 -18.65 6.55
C LYS A 266 -4.71 -18.08 5.95
N LEU A 267 -4.62 -17.36 4.83
CA LEU A 267 -5.79 -16.86 4.12
C LEU A 267 -6.66 -18.00 3.58
N GLN A 268 -6.06 -19.09 3.10
CA GLN A 268 -6.82 -20.28 2.70
C GLN A 268 -7.56 -20.94 3.89
N GLU A 269 -6.94 -20.98 5.07
CA GLU A 269 -7.59 -21.44 6.31
C GLU A 269 -8.79 -20.57 6.70
N LEU A 270 -8.72 -19.26 6.43
CA LEU A 270 -9.84 -18.32 6.61
C LEU A 270 -10.93 -18.41 5.53
N GLY A 271 -10.74 -19.26 4.51
CA GLY A 271 -11.76 -19.52 3.48
C GLY A 271 -11.56 -18.75 2.16
N TYR A 272 -10.46 -18.00 2.00
CA TYR A 272 -10.13 -17.31 0.76
C TYR A 272 -9.59 -18.31 -0.29
N PRO A 273 -10.30 -18.56 -1.41
CA PRO A 273 -9.92 -19.61 -2.33
C PRO A 273 -8.72 -19.21 -3.20
N ARG A 274 -7.75 -20.11 -3.34
CA ARG A 274 -6.52 -19.91 -4.13
C ARG A 274 -6.71 -20.40 -5.56
N TYR A 275 -6.46 -19.52 -6.54
CA TYR A 275 -6.56 -19.79 -7.98
C TYR A 275 -5.23 -19.48 -8.71
N ALA A 276 -4.09 -19.88 -8.14
CA ALA A 276 -2.78 -19.59 -8.72
C ALA A 276 -2.57 -20.30 -10.07
N ASP A 277 -2.91 -21.58 -10.17
CA ASP A 277 -2.68 -22.35 -11.40
C ASP A 277 -3.58 -21.83 -12.54
N TRP A 278 -4.83 -21.50 -12.21
CA TRP A 278 -5.74 -20.76 -13.10
C TRP A 278 -5.12 -19.43 -13.54
N TYR A 279 -4.56 -18.66 -12.60
CA TYR A 279 -3.96 -17.35 -12.90
C TYR A 279 -2.77 -17.48 -13.86
N MET A 280 -1.88 -18.45 -13.64
CA MET A 280 -0.72 -18.68 -14.52
C MET A 280 -1.19 -18.97 -15.95
N LYS A 281 -2.18 -19.86 -16.10
CA LYS A 281 -2.80 -20.14 -17.40
C LYS A 281 -3.50 -18.90 -17.99
N TRP A 282 -4.24 -18.14 -17.18
CA TRP A 282 -4.97 -16.93 -17.60
C TRP A 282 -4.03 -15.83 -18.10
N ARG A 283 -2.83 -15.72 -17.52
CA ARG A 283 -1.78 -14.81 -17.98
C ARG A 283 -0.93 -15.35 -19.13
N GLY A 284 -1.13 -16.61 -19.54
CA GLY A 284 -0.27 -17.27 -20.53
C GLY A 284 1.17 -17.47 -20.04
N ILE A 285 1.38 -17.61 -18.73
CA ILE A 285 2.68 -17.90 -18.15
C ILE A 285 2.79 -19.42 -18.01
N GLU A 286 3.69 -20.05 -18.77
CA GLU A 286 3.97 -21.48 -18.65
C GLU A 286 4.56 -21.79 -17.25
N THR A 287 4.04 -22.84 -16.61
CA THR A 287 4.47 -23.35 -15.29
C THR A 287 5.67 -24.26 -15.40
#